data_AF-A0A935DRE2-F1
#
_entry.id   AF-A0A935DRE2-F1
#
_cell.length_a   1.000
_cell.length_b   1.000
_cell.length_c   1.000
_cell.angle_alpha   90.00
_cell.angle_beta   90.00
_cell.angle_gamma   90.00
#
_symmetry.space_group_name_H-M   'P 1'
#
loop_
_entity.id
_entity.type
_entity.pdbx_description
1 polymer ?
#
loop_
_entity_poly.entity_id
_entity_poly.type
_entity_poly.pdbx_seq_one_letter_code
_entity_poly.pdbx_strand_id
1 'polypeptide(L)'
;MFAWISRTWEAYRTQSPLRFELTVLAVALVLGLLVLPLLIYLAGRLTLGSYANGGPLALLGDYLRGLANGHLSVWIAVLGPYGFILLGRLFAAIWRRSH
;
A
#
# COMPACT_ATOMS: atom_id res chain seq x y z
N MET A 1 -12.23 -37.75 -7.75
CA MET A 1 -10.97 -36.98 -7.77
C MET A 1 -11.23 -35.47 -7.89
N PHE A 2 -12.16 -34.92 -7.10
CA PHE A 2 -12.55 -33.49 -7.13
C PHE A 2 -12.95 -32.98 -5.73
N ALA A 3 -12.54 -33.68 -4.66
CA ALA A 3 -12.92 -33.38 -3.28
C ALA A 3 -11.77 -32.76 -2.46
N TRP A 4 -10.60 -32.51 -3.07
CA TRP A 4 -9.43 -32.01 -2.36
C TRP A 4 -9.28 -30.48 -2.46
N ILE A 5 -9.87 -29.84 -3.47
CA ILE A 5 -9.77 -28.38 -3.69
C ILE A 5 -10.68 -27.58 -2.74
N SER A 6 -11.76 -28.18 -2.20
CA SER A 6 -12.61 -27.50 -1.21
C SER A 6 -12.02 -27.50 0.20
N ARG A 7 -11.02 -28.34 0.50
CA ARG A 7 -10.40 -28.44 1.84
C ARG A 7 -9.40 -27.33 2.17
N THR A 8 -8.91 -26.59 1.18
CA THR A 8 -7.99 -25.46 1.46
C THR A 8 -8.73 -24.19 1.86
N TRP A 9 -10.03 -24.08 1.58
CA TRP A 9 -10.83 -22.89 1.90
C TRP A 9 -11.36 -22.84 3.33
N GLU A 10 -11.53 -24.00 3.98
CA GLU A 10 -12.00 -24.07 5.37
C GLU A 10 -10.89 -23.74 6.39
N ALA A 11 -9.63 -23.97 6.04
CA ALA A 11 -8.48 -23.64 6.90
C ALA A 11 -8.23 -22.13 7.05
N TYR A 12 -8.78 -21.28 6.16
CA TYR A 12 -8.68 -19.82 6.27
C TYR A 12 -9.66 -19.21 7.30
N ARG A 13 -10.62 -20.00 7.82
CA ARG A 13 -11.67 -19.51 8.75
C ARG A 13 -11.24 -19.48 10.21
N THR A 14 -10.05 -19.95 10.57
CA THR A 14 -9.58 -20.03 11.97
C THR A 14 -8.47 -19.04 12.32
N GLN A 15 -7.84 -18.36 11.35
CA GLN A 15 -7.09 -17.15 11.66
C GLN A 15 -8.07 -15.98 11.68
N SER A 16 -7.99 -15.11 12.69
CA SER A 16 -8.87 -13.95 12.72
C SER A 16 -8.57 -13.10 11.47
N PRO A 17 -9.51 -13.00 10.51
CA PRO A 17 -9.27 -12.25 9.27
C PRO A 17 -8.88 -10.80 9.59
N LEU A 18 -9.36 -10.31 10.73
CA LEU A 18 -8.99 -9.02 11.31
C LEU A 18 -7.48 -8.86 11.55
N ARG A 19 -6.79 -9.85 12.14
CA ARG A 19 -5.35 -9.73 12.45
C ARG A 19 -4.52 -9.68 11.18
N PHE A 20 -4.87 -10.50 10.20
CA PHE A 20 -4.20 -10.50 8.91
C PHE A 20 -4.40 -9.17 8.19
N GLU A 21 -5.65 -8.67 8.15
CA GLU A 21 -5.96 -7.39 7.52
C GLU A 21 -5.30 -6.20 8.23
N LEU A 22 -5.27 -6.20 9.56
CA LEU A 22 -4.54 -5.19 10.33
C LEU A 22 -3.03 -5.24 10.07
N THR A 23 -2.45 -6.43 9.90
CA THR A 23 -1.02 -6.58 9.58
C THR A 23 -0.72 -6.07 8.17
N VAL A 24 -1.56 -6.42 7.20
CA VAL A 24 -1.44 -5.93 5.81
C VAL A 24 -1.60 -4.42 5.75
N LEU A 25 -2.58 -3.86 6.48
CA LEU A 25 -2.78 -2.43 6.58
C LEU A 25 -1.58 -1.75 7.23
N ALA A 26 -1.07 -2.27 8.35
CA ALA A 26 0.08 -1.71 9.04
C ALA A 26 1.33 -1.71 8.15
N VAL A 27 1.61 -2.81 7.46
CA VAL A 27 2.73 -2.91 6.50
C VAL A 27 2.52 -1.92 5.35
N ALA A 28 1.32 -1.84 4.78
CA ALA A 28 1.02 -0.92 3.70
C ALA A 28 1.16 0.55 4.13
N LEU A 29 0.75 0.89 5.34
CA LEU A 29 0.93 2.22 5.92
C LEU A 29 2.41 2.54 6.13
N VAL A 30 3.21 1.62 6.66
CA VAL A 30 4.67 1.82 6.81
C VAL A 30 5.33 2.04 5.45
N LEU A 31 4.95 1.24 4.43
CA LEU A 31 5.45 1.43 3.06
C LEU A 31 5.03 2.79 2.48
N GLY A 32 3.75 3.18 2.64
CA GLY A 32 3.24 4.46 2.18
C GLY A 32 3.90 5.66 2.86
N LEU A 33 4.16 5.56 4.17
CA LEU A 33 4.64 6.67 4.99
C LEU A 33 6.16 6.86 4.94
N LEU A 34 6.93 5.78 4.75
CA LEU A 34 8.39 5.82 4.79
C LEU A 34 9.01 5.50 3.44
N VAL A 35 8.61 4.39 2.81
CA VAL A 35 9.25 3.93 1.57
C VAL A 35 8.85 4.83 0.40
N LEU A 36 7.58 5.20 0.31
CA LEU A 36 7.08 6.03 -0.79
C LEU A 36 7.73 7.41 -0.87
N PRO A 37 7.83 8.22 0.21
CA PRO A 37 8.51 9.52 0.12
C PRO A 37 10.00 9.40 -0.23
N LEU A 38 10.68 8.34 0.22
CA LEU A 38 12.05 8.03 -0.18
C LEU A 38 12.16 7.70 -1.68
N LEU A 39 11.24 6.90 -2.21
CA LEU A 39 11.17 6.58 -3.63
C LEU A 39 10.84 7.81 -4.48
N ILE A 40 9.92 8.67 -4.03
CA ILE A 40 9.59 9.94 -4.69
C ILE A 40 10.81 10.85 -4.75
N TYR A 41 11.52 11.00 -3.62
CA TYR A 41 12.76 11.77 -3.58
C TYR A 41 13.81 11.23 -4.55
N LEU A 42 14.04 9.91 -4.55
CA LEU A 42 15.01 9.29 -5.44
C LEU A 42 14.63 9.47 -6.91
N ALA A 43 13.37 9.20 -7.26
CA ALA A 43 12.86 9.35 -8.62
C ALA A 43 12.98 10.81 -9.10
N GLY A 44 12.61 11.78 -8.27
CA GLY A 44 12.77 13.19 -8.61
C GLY A 44 14.24 13.60 -8.72
N ARG A 45 15.12 13.08 -7.85
CA ARG A 45 16.56 13.37 -7.94
C ARG A 45 17.17 12.83 -9.23
N LEU A 46 16.74 11.63 -9.67
CA LEU A 46 17.24 10.99 -10.88
C LEU A 46 16.69 11.64 -12.16
N THR A 47 15.48 12.20 -12.12
CA THR A 47 14.80 12.75 -13.31
C THR A 47 14.91 14.27 -13.45
N LEU A 48 14.84 15.00 -12.33
CA LEU A 48 14.82 16.47 -12.28
C LEU A 48 16.16 17.06 -11.81
N GLY A 49 17.09 16.22 -11.36
CA GLY A 49 18.37 16.64 -10.79
C GLY A 49 18.26 17.04 -9.31
N SER A 50 19.19 17.86 -8.84
CA SER A 50 19.24 18.23 -7.42
C SER A 50 18.02 19.07 -7.01
N TYR A 51 17.27 18.57 -6.01
CA TYR A 51 16.16 19.32 -5.41
C TYR A 51 16.65 20.63 -4.78
N ALA A 52 16.04 21.75 -5.17
CA ALA A 52 16.37 23.08 -4.66
C ALA A 52 15.96 23.29 -3.18
N ASN A 53 14.92 22.60 -2.72
CA ASN A 53 14.32 22.79 -1.40
C ASN A 53 14.89 21.85 -0.30
N GLY A 54 15.99 21.15 -0.57
CA GLY A 54 16.74 20.40 0.44
C GLY A 54 16.80 18.88 0.22
N GLY A 55 17.31 18.18 1.24
CA GLY A 55 17.55 16.73 1.24
C GLY A 55 16.30 15.87 1.50
N PRO A 56 16.44 14.54 1.58
CA PRO A 56 15.33 13.60 1.74
C PRO A 56 14.49 13.86 3.01
N LEU A 57 15.11 14.38 4.07
CA LEU A 57 14.40 14.73 5.32
C LEU A 57 13.49 15.95 5.16
N ALA A 58 13.84 16.92 4.29
CA ALA A 58 12.99 18.06 4.01
C ALA A 58 11.71 17.61 3.28
N LEU A 59 11.87 16.74 2.28
CA LEU A 59 10.74 16.14 1.56
C LEU A 59 9.86 15.31 2.50
N LEU A 60 10.45 14.52 3.40
CA LEU A 60 9.68 13.77 4.38
C LEU A 60 8.90 14.70 5.33
N GLY A 61 9.52 15.79 5.79
CA GLY A 61 8.85 16.80 6.61
C GLY A 61 7.65 17.45 5.91
N ASP A 62 7.81 17.84 4.64
CA ASP A 62 6.73 18.40 3.83
C ASP A 62 5.63 17.37 3.55
N TYR A 63 6.01 16.11 3.33
CA TYR A 63 5.07 15.00 3.15
C TYR A 63 4.23 14.78 4.40
N LEU A 64 4.85 14.70 5.59
CA LEU A 64 4.13 14.54 6.86
C LEU A 64 3.25 15.75 7.18
N ARG A 65 3.72 16.97 6.89
CA ARG A 65 2.93 18.20 7.05
C ARG A 65 1.73 18.21 6.10
N GLY A 66 1.91 17.76 4.86
CA GLY A 66 0.83 17.58 3.89
C GLY A 66 -0.22 16.57 4.35
N LEU A 67 0.22 15.48 4.99
CA LEU A 67 -0.68 14.49 5.58
C LEU A 67 -1.51 15.09 6.73
N ALA A 68 -0.86 15.79 7.66
CA ALA A 68 -1.50 16.45 8.80
C ALA A 68 -2.49 17.54 8.35
N ASN A 69 -2.18 18.25 7.28
CA ASN A 69 -3.05 19.25 6.67
C ASN A 69 -4.18 18.66 5.80
N GLY A 70 -4.26 17.33 5.65
CA GLY A 70 -5.32 16.68 4.90
C GLY A 70 -5.19 16.75 3.37
N HIS A 71 -3.98 17.00 2.83
CA HIS A 71 -3.80 17.05 1.38
C HIS A 71 -4.06 15.68 0.74
N LEU A 72 -5.06 15.64 -0.14
CA LEU A 72 -5.53 14.40 -0.77
C LEU A 72 -4.42 13.66 -1.53
N SER A 73 -3.51 14.38 -2.19
CA SER A 73 -2.39 13.79 -2.93
C SER A 73 -1.47 12.95 -2.04
N VAL A 74 -1.21 13.41 -0.83
CA VAL A 74 -0.38 12.70 0.16
C VAL A 74 -1.13 11.50 0.74
N TRP A 75 -2.42 11.65 1.02
CA TRP A 75 -3.27 10.54 1.47
C TRP A 75 -3.39 9.42 0.44
N ILE A 76 -3.54 9.77 -0.84
CA ILE A 76 -3.52 8.80 -1.94
C ILE A 76 -2.18 8.06 -1.99
N ALA A 77 -1.07 8.78 -1.80
CA ALA A 77 0.25 8.17 -1.77
C ALA A 77 0.39 7.18 -0.59
N VAL A 78 -0.06 7.55 0.62
CA VAL A 78 -0.03 6.67 1.80
C VAL A 78 -0.93 5.45 1.64
N LEU A 79 -2.14 5.63 1.12
CA LEU A 79 -3.13 4.56 0.97
C LEU A 79 -2.95 3.74 -0.32
N GLY A 80 -2.16 4.23 -1.27
CA GLY A 80 -1.92 3.63 -2.57
C GLY A 80 -1.51 2.16 -2.50
N PRO A 81 -0.51 1.77 -1.68
CA PRO A 81 -0.11 0.37 -1.53
C PRO A 81 -1.26 -0.54 -1.07
N TYR A 82 -2.06 -0.08 -0.10
CA TYR A 82 -3.21 -0.84 0.38
C TYR A 82 -4.32 -0.93 -0.68
N GLY A 83 -4.61 0.19 -1.35
CA GLY A 83 -5.56 0.25 -2.46
C GLY A 83 -5.16 -0.70 -3.60
N PHE A 84 -3.88 -0.80 -3.93
CA PHE A 84 -3.38 -1.71 -4.97
C PHE A 84 -3.61 -3.18 -4.61
N ILE A 85 -3.38 -3.55 -3.35
CA ILE A 85 -3.69 -4.89 -2.83
C ILE A 85 -5.20 -5.17 -2.93
N LEU A 86 -6.05 -4.21 -2.56
CA LEU A 86 -7.51 -4.35 -2.66
C LEU A 86 -7.98 -4.54 -4.10
N LEU A 87 -7.43 -3.77 -5.05
CA LEU A 87 -7.73 -3.91 -6.48
C LEU A 87 -7.32 -5.28 -7.01
N GLY A 88 -6.13 -5.77 -6.65
CA GLY A 88 -5.69 -7.13 -7.00
C GLY A 88 -6.62 -8.21 -6.44
N ARG A 89 -7.04 -8.07 -5.17
CA ARG A 89 -8.03 -8.98 -4.55
C ARG A 89 -9.37 -8.93 -5.26
N LEU A 90 -9.84 -7.74 -5.63
CA LEU A 90 -11.10 -7.54 -6.35
C LEU A 90 -11.04 -8.19 -7.74
N PHE A 91 -9.98 -7.94 -8.50
CA PHE A 91 -9.78 -8.52 -9.81
C PHE A 91 -9.75 -10.06 -9.74
N ALA A 92 -9.00 -10.63 -8.80
CA ALA A 92 -8.97 -12.07 -8.58
C ALA A 92 -10.33 -12.63 -8.16
N ALA A 93 -11.13 -11.89 -7.39
CA ALA A 93 -12.49 -12.29 -7.01
C ALA A 93 -13.45 -12.27 -8.20
N ILE A 94 -13.37 -11.26 -9.07
CA ILE A 94 -14.17 -11.17 -10.30
C ILE A 94 -13.81 -12.31 -11.24
N TRP A 95 -12.50 -12.54 -11.46
CA TRP A 95 -12.01 -13.59 -12.34
C TRP A 95 -12.46 -15.00 -11.91
N ARG A 96 -12.47 -15.27 -10.60
CA ARG A 96 -12.96 -16.55 -10.03
C ARG A 96 -14.47 -16.73 -10.09
N ARG A 97 -15.24 -15.68 -10.35
CA ARG A 97 -16.70 -15.77 -10.52
C ARG A 97 -17.11 -15.92 -11.98
N SER A 98 -16.23 -15.57 -12.92
CA SER A 98 -16.47 -15.67 -14.36
C SER A 98 -16.00 -16.98 -14.99
N HIS A 99 -15.25 -17.81 -14.25
CA HIS A 99 -14.82 -19.18 -14.62
C HIS A 99 -15.27 -20.16 -13.54
#